data_AF-A0A235F511-F1
#
_entry.id   AF-A0A235F511-F1
#
_cell.length_a   1.000
_cell.length_b   1.000
_cell.length_c   1.000
_cell.angle_alpha   90.00
_cell.angle_beta   90.00
_cell.angle_gamma   90.00
#
_symmetry.space_group_name_H-M   'P 1'
#
loop_
_entity.id
_entity.type
_entity.pdbx_description
1 polymer ?
#
loop_
_entity_poly.entity_id
_entity_poly.type
_entity_poly.pdbx_seq_one_letter_code
_entity_poly.pdbx_strand_id
1 'polypeptide(L)' 'AGCQEYRLHQSAEDSSVFVLYEIWQNEEALQSHINSPHYGEYRNSIEPLVEKREVYRLGRIS' A
#
# COMPACT_ATOMS: atom_id res chain seq x y z
N ALA A 1 -9.01 -7.45 9.31
CA ALA A 1 -8.16 -8.65 9.16
C ALA A 1 -8.38 -9.23 7.75
N GLY A 2 -7.39 -9.89 7.14
CA GLY A 2 -7.50 -10.44 5.78
C GLY A 2 -6.39 -10.02 4.80
N CYS A 3 -5.31 -9.42 5.31
CA CYS A 3 -4.09 -9.21 4.54
C CYS A 3 -3.35 -10.55 4.38
N GLN A 4 -3.08 -10.94 3.15
CA GLN A 4 -2.34 -12.18 2.81
C GLN A 4 -0.87 -11.89 2.57
N GLU A 5 -0.55 -10.72 2.03
CA GLU A 5 0.81 -10.25 1.83
C GLU A 5 0.87 -8.74 2.05
N TYR A 6 1.91 -8.30 2.74
CA TYR A 6 2.21 -6.89 2.98
C TYR A 6 3.73 -6.72 2.92
N ARG A 7 4.24 -6.20 1.80
CA ARG A 7 5.68 -6.09 1.59
C ARG A 7 6.06 -4.73 1.03
N LEU A 8 6.98 -4.07 1.72
CA LEU A 8 7.63 -2.86 1.26
C LEU A 8 8.84 -3.23 0.41
N HIS A 9 8.96 -2.58 -0.73
CA HIS A 9 10.12 -2.64 -1.61
C HIS A 9 10.66 -1.23 -1.81
N GLN A 10 11.96 -1.15 -2.08
CA GLN A 10 12.60 0.04 -2.65
C GLN A 10 13.02 -0.32 -4.07
N SER A 11 12.84 0.59 -5.02
CA SER A 11 13.28 0.36 -6.40
C SER A 11 14.78 0.15 -6.46
N ALA A 12 15.23 -0.74 -7.35
CA ALA A 12 16.65 -1.01 -7.56
C ALA A 12 17.31 0.07 -8.44
N GLU A 13 16.50 0.77 -9.23
CA GLU A 13 16.92 1.79 -10.18
C GLU A 13 16.83 3.21 -9.60
N ASP A 14 15.96 3.44 -8.63
CA ASP A 14 15.76 4.75 -7.99
C ASP A 14 15.46 4.62 -6.50
N SER A 15 16.41 4.98 -5.64
CA SER A 15 16.27 4.88 -4.19
C SER A 15 15.18 5.78 -3.59
N SER A 16 14.64 6.74 -4.32
CA SER A 16 13.53 7.57 -3.86
C SER A 16 12.17 6.86 -4.00
N VAL A 17 12.10 5.79 -4.79
CA VAL A 17 10.85 5.08 -5.07
C VAL A 17 10.67 3.90 -4.13
N PHE A 18 9.52 3.88 -3.46
CA PHE A 18 9.09 2.81 -2.58
C PHE A 18 7.76 2.22 -3.07
N VAL A 19 7.62 0.90 -3.01
CA VAL A 19 6.42 0.18 -3.44
C VAL A 19 5.92 -0.71 -2.32
N LEU A 20 4.71 -0.42 -1.85
CA LEU A 20 3.93 -1.33 -1.01
C LEU A 20 3.14 -2.29 -1.91
N TYR A 21 3.53 -3.55 -1.87
CA TYR A 21 2.81 -4.62 -2.54
C TYR A 21 1.96 -5.37 -1.52
N GLU A 22 0.64 -5.38 -1.76
CA GLU A 22 -0.32 -5.93 -0.83
C GLU A 22 -1.27 -6.88 -1.55
N ILE A 23 -1.57 -8.02 -0.93
CA ILE A 23 -2.58 -8.95 -1.38
C ILE A 23 -3.64 -9.07 -0.29
N TRP A 24 -4.89 -8.83 -0.66
CA TRP A 24 -6.01 -8.86 0.24
C TRP A 24 -6.94 -10.01 -0.13
N GLN A 25 -7.49 -10.67 0.89
CA GLN A 25 -8.40 -11.80 0.72
C GLN A 25 -9.64 -11.42 -0.08
N ASN A 26 -10.16 -10.21 0.14
CA ASN A 26 -11.35 -9.66 -0.51
C ASN A 26 -11.41 -8.13 -0.36
N GLU A 27 -12.45 -7.52 -0.93
CA GLU A 27 -12.68 -6.07 -0.88
C GLU A 27 -12.93 -5.60 0.54
N GLU A 28 -13.73 -6.33 1.32
CA GLU A 28 -14.12 -5.94 2.68
C GLU A 28 -12.90 -5.85 3.60
N ALA A 29 -11.95 -6.78 3.47
CA ALA A 29 -10.70 -6.76 4.21
C ALA A 29 -9.83 -5.55 3.85
N LEU A 30 -9.74 -5.19 2.57
CA LEU A 30 -9.03 -3.99 2.14
C LEU A 30 -9.71 -2.72 2.66
N GLN A 31 -11.04 -2.62 2.53
CA GLN A 31 -11.78 -1.44 3.01
C GLN A 31 -11.64 -1.28 4.53
N SER A 32 -11.65 -2.39 5.28
CA SER A 32 -11.37 -2.37 6.71
C SER A 32 -9.97 -1.83 7.02
N HIS A 33 -8.97 -2.15 6.20
CA HIS A 33 -7.61 -1.63 6.35
C HIS A 33 -7.51 -0.13 6.02
N ILE A 34 -8.05 0.30 4.87
CA ILE A 34 -8.01 1.71 4.44
C ILE A 34 -8.73 2.62 5.45
N ASN A 35 -9.79 2.14 6.08
CA ASN A 35 -10.55 2.89 7.09
C ASN A 35 -9.98 2.75 8.51
N SER A 36 -8.86 2.05 8.69
CA SER A 36 -8.27 1.87 10.02
C SER A 36 -7.53 3.14 10.50
N PRO A 37 -7.49 3.42 11.81
CA PRO A 37 -6.73 4.55 12.36
C PRO A 37 -5.26 4.53 11.95
N HIS A 38 -4.62 3.36 11.97
CA HIS A 38 -3.24 3.16 11.55
C HIS A 38 -2.98 3.62 10.11
N TYR A 39 -3.88 3.30 9.18
CA TYR A 39 -3.72 3.74 7.78
C TYR A 39 -3.85 5.26 7.66
N GLY A 40 -4.79 5.88 8.39
CA GLY A 40 -4.92 7.33 8.46
C GLY A 40 -3.65 8.03 8.99
N GLU A 41 -3.11 7.55 10.11
CA GLU A 41 -1.85 8.04 10.68
C GLU A 41 -0.69 7.90 9.71
N TYR A 42 -0.57 6.73 9.07
CA TYR A 42 0.42 6.50 8.02
C TYR A 42 0.31 7.54 6.90
N ARG A 43 -0.88 7.73 6.33
CA ARG A 43 -1.11 8.69 5.24
C ARG A 43 -0.71 10.11 5.61
N ASN A 44 -1.05 10.56 6.81
CA ASN A 44 -0.71 11.89 7.31
C ASN A 44 0.81 12.02 7.53
N SER A 45 1.46 10.99 8.08
CA SER A 45 2.89 11.04 8.38
C SER A 45 3.78 11.13 7.14
N ILE A 46 3.37 10.52 6.03
CA ILE A 46 4.16 10.49 4.80
C ILE A 46 3.82 11.63 3.84
N GLU A 47 2.67 12.30 4.00
CA GLU A 47 2.25 13.40 3.13
C GLU A 47 3.36 14.45 2.90
N PRO A 48 4.05 14.98 3.93
CA PRO A 48 5.10 15.98 3.70
C PRO A 48 6.39 15.41 3.09
N LEU A 49 6.53 14.08 3.02
CA LEU A 49 7.74 13.39 2.55
C LEU A 49 7.62 12.89 1.11
N VAL A 50 6.39 12.83 0.57
CA VAL A 50 6.09 12.16 -0.69
C VAL A 50 5.77 13.18 -1.77
N GLU A 51 6.61 13.24 -2.80
CA GLU A 51 6.38 14.09 -3.98
C GLU A 51 5.22 13.57 -4.84
N LYS A 52 5.14 12.25 -5.04
CA LYS A 52 4.13 11.61 -5.87
C LYS A 52 3.68 10.29 -5.27
N ARG A 53 2.37 10.01 -5.33
CA ARG A 53 1.81 8.71 -4.96
C ARG A 53 0.86 8.19 -6.02
N GLU A 54 1.04 6.93 -6.38
CA GLU A 54 0.17 6.18 -7.29
C GLU A 54 -0.28 4.88 -6.63
N VAL A 55 -1.49 4.43 -6.96
CA VAL A 55 -2.06 3.17 -6.46
C VAL A 55 -2.70 2.45 -7.63
N TYR A 56 -2.35 1.19 -7.83
CA TYR A 56 -2.89 0.35 -8.88
C TYR A 56 -3.59 -0.85 -8.26
N ARG A 57 -4.81 -1.14 -8.75
CA ARG A 57 -5.48 -2.42 -8.46
C ARG A 57 -5.10 -3.40 -9.56
N LEU A 58 -4.48 -4.51 -9.15
CA LEU A 58 -3.91 -5.49 -10.05
C LEU A 58 -4.67 -6.81 -9.93
N GLY A 59 -4.93 -7.45 -11.08
CA GLY A 59 -5.36 -8.84 -11.14
C GLY A 59 -4.17 -9.75 -11.39
N ARG A 60 -4.18 -10.95 -10.81
CA ARG A 60 -3.22 -12.00 -11.21
C ARG A 60 -3.58 -12.47 -12.61
N ILE A 61 -2.60 -12.48 -13.50
CA ILE A 61 -2.71 -13.13 -14.81
C ILE A 61 -2.28 -14.59 -14.62
N SER A 62 -3.17 -15.51 -14.97
CA SER A 62 -2.91 -16.95 -15.05
C SER A 62 -2.30 -17.33 -16.38
#